data_AF-A0A2E8X851-F1
#
_entry.id   AF-A0A2E8X851-F1
#
_cell.length_a   1.000
_cell.length_b   1.000
_cell.length_c   1.000
_cell.angle_alpha   90.00
_cell.angle_beta   90.00
_cell.angle_gamma   90.00
#
_symmetry.space_group_name_H-M   'P 1'
#
loop_
_entity.id
_entity.type
_entity.pdbx_description
1 polymer ?
#
loop_
_entity_poly.entity_id
_entity_poly.type
_entity_poly.pdbx_seq_one_letter_code
_entity_poly.pdbx_strand_id
1 'polypeptide(L)' 'MPENILVCVAWPYANGSIHLGHVAGAYLPADIFARYHRIKGNNVIMV' A
#
# COMPACT_ATOMS: atom_id res chain seq x y z
N MET A 1 5.59 2.93 21.75
CA MET A 1 5.39 1.50 21.43
C MET A 1 5.07 1.41 19.95
N PRO A 2 5.58 0.40 19.22
CA PRO A 2 5.28 0.24 17.80
C PRO A 2 3.79 -0.06 17.60
N GLU A 3 3.16 0.60 16.62
CA GLU A 3 1.78 0.32 16.24
C GLU A 3 1.70 -0.84 15.24
N ASN A 4 0.63 -1.61 15.30
CA ASN A 4 0.32 -2.63 14.30
C ASN A 4 -0.60 -2.02 13.25
N ILE A 5 -0.13 -1.91 12.01
CA ILE A 5 -0.83 -1.23 10.92
C ILE A 5 -1.06 -2.20 9.77
N LEU A 6 -2.32 -2.34 9.37
CA LEU A 6 -2.73 -3.05 8.16
C LEU A 6 -3.06 -2.04 7.06
N VAL A 7 -2.35 -2.11 5.94
CA VAL A 7 -2.55 -1.27 4.76
C VAL A 7 -3.20 -2.13 3.68
N CYS A 8 -4.48 -1.89 3.37
CA CYS A 8 -5.19 -2.61 2.32
C CYS A 8 -5.26 -1.79 1.03
N VAL A 9 -4.82 -2.34 -0.08
CA VAL A 9 -4.98 -1.74 -1.40
C VAL A 9 -6.21 -2.27 -2.13
N ALA A 10 -6.75 -1.45 -3.04
CA ALA A 10 -7.76 -1.93 -3.97
C ALA A 10 -7.11 -2.98 -4.89
N TRP A 11 -7.64 -4.21 -4.87
CA TRP A 11 -7.15 -5.26 -5.74
C TRP A 11 -7.48 -4.94 -7.20
N PRO A 12 -6.51 -5.08 -8.12
CA PRO A 12 -6.80 -4.92 -9.52
C PRO A 12 -7.75 -6.02 -9.97
N TYR A 13 -8.69 -5.68 -10.86
CA TYR A 13 -9.46 -6.70 -11.52
C TYR A 13 -8.53 -7.59 -12.36
N ALA A 14 -8.69 -8.91 -12.29
CA ALA A 14 -7.78 -9.84 -12.96
C ALA A 14 -7.82 -9.73 -14.49
N ASN A 15 -8.95 -9.27 -15.04
CA ASN A 15 -9.15 -9.14 -16.48
C ASN A 15 -8.86 -7.70 -16.94
N GLY A 16 -7.59 -7.41 -17.24
CA GLY A 16 -7.17 -6.14 -17.81
C GLY A 16 -5.74 -5.76 -17.45
N SER A 17 -5.12 -4.91 -18.26
CA SER A 17 -3.80 -4.36 -17.98
C SER A 17 -3.88 -3.23 -16.95
N ILE A 18 -2.89 -3.16 -16.06
CA ILE A 18 -2.73 -2.03 -15.14
C ILE A 18 -2.21 -0.81 -15.92
N HIS A 19 -3.01 0.26 -15.97
CA HIS A 19 -2.56 1.57 -16.45
C HIS A 19 -2.07 2.49 -15.32
N LEU A 20 -1.44 3.62 -15.67
CA LEU A 20 -0.81 4.55 -14.73
C LEU A 20 -1.76 5.06 -13.62
N GLY A 21 -3.04 5.29 -13.95
CA GLY A 21 -4.04 5.68 -12.95
C GLY A 21 -4.19 4.70 -11.77
N HIS A 22 -4.03 3.39 -11.98
CA HIS A 22 -4.07 2.42 -10.88
C HIS A 22 -2.84 2.54 -9.97
N VAL A 23 -1.66 2.74 -10.56
CA VAL A 23 -0.41 2.95 -9.80
C VAL A 23 -0.52 4.24 -8.99
N ALA A 24 -0.91 5.33 -9.63
CA ALA A 24 -1.04 6.63 -8.99
C ALA A 24 -2.14 6.66 -7.91
N GLY A 25 -3.24 5.93 -8.12
CA GLY A 25 -4.41 5.97 -7.24
C GLY A 25 -4.38 4.96 -6.09
N ALA A 26 -4.02 3.70 -6.36
CA ALA A 26 -4.16 2.61 -5.39
C ALA A 26 -2.83 2.16 -4.79
N TYR A 27 -1.77 2.03 -5.60
CA TYR A 27 -0.56 1.32 -5.18
C TYR A 27 0.54 2.23 -4.65
N LEU A 28 0.86 3.31 -5.36
CA LEU A 28 1.95 4.20 -5.01
C LEU A 28 1.70 4.93 -3.67
N PRO A 29 0.50 5.50 -3.40
CA PRO A 29 0.25 6.15 -2.11
C PRO A 29 0.31 5.16 -0.94
N ALA A 30 -0.22 3.95 -1.13
CA ALA A 30 -0.21 2.90 -0.11
C ALA A 30 1.21 2.38 0.18
N ASP A 31 2.04 2.21 -0.85
CA ASP A 31 3.45 1.82 -0.69
C ASP A 31 4.25 2.90 0.06
N ILE A 32 4.05 4.19 -0.29
CA ILE A 32 4.68 5.32 0.42
C ILE A 32 4.29 5.30 1.90
N PHE A 33 2.99 5.16 2.21
CA PHE A 33 2.50 5.11 3.57
C PHE A 33 3.08 3.93 4.35
N ALA A 34 3.07 2.74 3.76
CA ALA A 34 3.60 1.53 4.38
C ALA A 34 5.10 1.66 4.67
N ARG A 35 5.89 2.19 3.71
CA ARG A 35 7.34 2.42 3.89
C ARG A 35 7.63 3.45 4.97
N TYR A 36 6.90 4.56 4.99
CA TYR A 36 7.03 5.57 6.03
C TYR A 36 6.86 4.97 7.43
N HIS A 37 5.80 4.19 7.64
CA HIS A 37 5.53 3.58 8.95
C HIS A 37 6.52 2.48 9.32
N ARG A 38 7.04 1.70 8.36
CA ARG A 38 8.13 0.76 8.61
C ARG A 38 9.39 1.48 9.08
N ILE A 39 9.76 2.59 8.43
CA ILE A 39 10.93 3.41 8.81
C ILE A 39 10.72 4.06 10.19
N LYS A 40 9.49 4.46 10.52
CA LYS A 40 9.10 4.98 11.84
C LYS A 40 9.19 3.91 12.96
N GLY A 41 9.36 2.63 12.61
CA GLY A 41 9.46 1.53 13.55
C GLY A 41 8.13 0.84 13.90
N ASN A 42 7.08 1.06 13.10
CA ASN A 42 5.80 0.35 13.28
C ASN A 42 5.82 -1.03 12.60
N ASN A 43 4.96 -1.93 13.09
CA ASN A 43 4.74 -3.25 12.50
C ASN A 43 3.70 -3.13 11.38
N VAL A 44 4.14 -3.18 10.12
CA VAL A 44 3.27 -2.91 8.97
C VAL A 44 3.13 -4.13 8.07
N ILE A 45 1.89 -4.56 7.85
CA ILE A 45 1.52 -5.50 6.77
C ILE A 45 0.73 -4.72 5.71
N MET A 46 1.10 -4.92 4.45
CA MET A 46 0.40 -4.36 3.29
C MET A 46 -0.10 -5.51 2.42
N VAL A 47 -1.38 -5.48 2.03
CA VAL A 47 -2.10 -6.51 1.26
C VAL A 47 -3.03 -5.91 0.23
#